data_AF-A0AAU2L5D5-F1
#
_entry.id   AF-A0AAU2L5D5-F1
#
_cell.length_a   1.000
_cell.length_b   1.000
_cell.length_c   1.000
_cell.angle_alpha   90.00
_cell.angle_beta   90.00
_cell.angle_gamma   90.00
#
_symmetry.space_group_name_H-M   'P 1'
#
loop_
_entity.id
_entity.type
_entity.pdbx_description
1 polymer ?
#
loop_
_entity_poly.entity_id
_entity_poly.type
_entity_poly.pdbx_seq_one_letter_code
_entity_poly.pdbx_strand_id
1 'polypeptide(L)'
;MNVKSRARIGAVVGTAALALGAMAAPASADPAPGNYRVLAGVGSDTTQDVVNGLGTAVDSGALIASYNALGTATVKTRATGCQIARPNGSSAGINALRNAVDNNTGCLDFARSSRGVADTSSTDLTWIPFGKDAVTFAVRSDSALPKALTKAQLVSVYTCQTTSLNGVALTPLLPQSGSGTRSFFLGQLGLTESTFGSCVDDTVQEHNGEALDSAGDIAPYSVAQYIAQSNEPGDVVDRRGASVLGSVNGVAPRNADGTLNTAFPFNRDVYNVVPTAKLTDPTIAATFVGSSSKVCAQSGVIATYGFGTIAGCGSTALRGES
;
A
#
# COMPACT_ATOMS: atom_id res chain seq x y z
N MET A 1 10.50 -53.40 -44.62
CA MET A 1 11.82 -53.84 -44.09
C MET A 1 12.08 -53.11 -42.79
N ASN A 2 12.29 -53.88 -41.73
CA ASN A 2 12.84 -53.44 -40.45
C ASN A 2 14.35 -53.22 -40.60
N VAL A 3 14.90 -52.11 -40.11
CA VAL A 3 16.25 -52.12 -39.51
C VAL A 3 16.30 -51.11 -38.34
N LYS A 4 16.65 -51.60 -37.16
CA LYS A 4 16.90 -50.83 -35.92
C LYS A 4 18.40 -50.58 -35.70
N SER A 5 18.69 -49.51 -34.94
CA SER A 5 19.92 -49.20 -34.17
C SER A 5 21.07 -48.56 -34.98
N ARG A 6 21.89 -47.62 -34.48
CA ARG A 6 22.48 -47.41 -33.13
C ARG A 6 22.81 -45.93 -32.85
N ALA A 7 22.92 -45.59 -31.56
CA ALA A 7 23.33 -44.31 -30.98
C ALA A 7 24.83 -43.96 -31.15
N ARG A 8 25.17 -42.66 -31.02
CA ARG A 8 26.41 -42.03 -30.48
C ARG A 8 26.21 -40.51 -30.39
N ILE A 9 25.94 -39.96 -29.20
CA ILE A 9 26.86 -39.18 -28.34
C ILE A 9 27.44 -37.93 -29.03
N GLY A 10 27.02 -36.77 -28.55
CA GLY A 10 27.63 -35.46 -28.80
C GLY A 10 27.12 -34.46 -27.77
N ALA A 11 27.72 -34.48 -26.58
CA ALA A 11 27.46 -33.51 -25.52
C ALA A 11 28.13 -32.16 -25.90
N VAL A 12 27.34 -31.08 -25.94
CA VAL A 12 27.87 -29.72 -25.81
C VAL A 12 27.23 -29.13 -24.56
N VAL A 13 28.08 -28.98 -23.54
CA VAL A 13 27.79 -28.33 -22.27
C VAL A 13 27.61 -26.84 -22.56
N GLY A 14 26.36 -26.39 -22.65
CA GLY A 14 26.01 -24.98 -22.50
C GLY A 14 25.83 -24.70 -21.02
N THR A 15 26.78 -23.99 -20.40
CA THR A 15 26.67 -23.51 -19.02
C THR A 15 25.49 -22.56 -18.90
N ALA A 16 24.35 -23.07 -18.48
CA ALA A 16 23.28 -22.26 -17.93
C ALA A 16 23.75 -21.76 -16.56
N ALA A 17 24.14 -20.49 -16.48
CA ALA A 17 24.23 -19.80 -15.20
C ALA A 17 22.81 -19.62 -14.67
N LEU A 18 22.28 -20.65 -13.99
CA LEU A 18 21.17 -20.48 -13.07
C LEU A 18 21.70 -19.61 -11.93
N ALA A 19 21.43 -18.31 -12.01
CA ALA A 19 21.50 -17.45 -10.85
C ALA A 19 20.56 -18.05 -9.80
N LEU A 20 21.14 -18.59 -8.72
CA LEU A 20 20.38 -19.02 -7.55
C LEU A 20 19.64 -17.79 -7.02
N GLY A 21 18.34 -17.69 -7.34
CA GLY A 21 17.44 -16.85 -6.59
C GLY A 21 17.47 -17.35 -5.15
N ALA A 22 18.04 -16.54 -4.25
CA ALA A 22 17.89 -16.77 -2.83
C ALA A 22 16.38 -16.83 -2.56
N MET A 23 15.91 -17.99 -2.10
CA MET A 23 14.56 -18.16 -1.58
C MET A 23 14.46 -17.26 -0.36
N ALA A 24 14.02 -16.01 -0.57
CA ALA A 24 13.75 -15.09 0.52
C ALA A 24 12.68 -15.73 1.40
N ALA A 25 12.92 -15.76 2.71
CA ALA A 25 11.90 -16.19 3.65
C ALA A 25 10.61 -15.37 3.43
N PRO A 26 9.43 -16.00 3.56
CA PRO A 26 8.16 -15.35 3.28
C PRO A 26 7.98 -14.06 4.09
N ALA A 27 7.35 -13.06 3.47
CA ALA A 27 7.09 -11.75 4.07
C ALA A 27 5.88 -11.84 5.01
N SER A 28 6.12 -12.36 6.22
CA SER A 28 5.08 -12.58 7.23
C SER A 28 4.32 -11.30 7.58
N ALA A 29 3.01 -11.43 7.80
CA ALA A 29 2.10 -10.33 8.16
C ALA A 29 2.55 -9.53 9.39
N ASP A 30 3.23 -10.19 10.33
CA ASP A 30 4.04 -9.57 11.37
C ASP A 30 5.38 -10.32 11.42
N PRO A 31 6.51 -9.69 11.80
CA PRO A 31 7.72 -10.44 12.12
C PRO A 31 7.42 -11.56 13.12
N ALA A 32 7.96 -12.75 12.86
CA ALA A 32 7.70 -13.92 13.71
C ALA A 32 7.95 -13.61 15.20
N PRO A 33 7.15 -14.15 16.13
CA PRO A 33 7.37 -13.92 17.56
C PRO A 33 8.82 -14.16 17.98
N GLY A 34 9.42 -13.19 18.66
CA GLY A 34 10.83 -13.23 19.06
C GLY A 34 11.82 -12.69 18.02
N ASN A 35 11.39 -12.45 16.79
CA ASN A 35 12.21 -11.85 15.72
C ASN A 35 11.94 -10.33 15.61
N TYR A 36 12.33 -9.59 16.64
CA TYR A 36 12.25 -8.14 16.64
C TYR A 36 13.38 -7.55 15.79
N ARG A 37 13.03 -6.81 14.74
CA ARG A 37 14.00 -6.08 13.91
C ARG A 37 14.26 -4.69 14.50
N VAL A 38 15.31 -4.04 14.02
CA VAL A 38 15.81 -2.77 14.60
C VAL A 38 14.77 -1.65 14.53
N LEU A 39 14.11 -1.47 13.39
CA LEU A 39 13.11 -0.44 13.17
C LEU A 39 11.71 -1.05 13.12
N ALA A 40 10.82 -0.67 14.03
CA ALA A 40 9.43 -1.12 14.03
C ALA A 40 8.47 -0.05 13.47
N GLY A 41 7.56 -0.49 12.60
CA GLY A 41 6.51 0.36 12.06
C GLY A 41 5.17 -0.35 11.84
N VAL A 42 4.13 0.48 11.83
CA VAL A 42 2.71 0.14 11.80
C VAL A 42 1.97 1.13 10.90
N GLY A 43 0.66 0.97 10.70
CA GLY A 43 -0.19 1.98 10.08
C GLY A 43 -0.81 1.51 8.77
N SER A 44 -0.55 2.24 7.69
CA SER A 44 -1.16 2.02 6.38
C SER A 44 -1.13 0.55 5.95
N ASP A 45 -2.31 0.02 5.68
CA ASP A 45 -2.61 -1.23 4.99
C ASP A 45 -2.24 -1.15 3.50
N THR A 46 -2.45 0.01 2.87
CA THR A 46 -2.09 0.28 1.46
C THR A 46 -0.63 -0.07 1.19
N THR A 47 0.26 0.22 2.14
CA THR A 47 1.70 0.04 1.97
C THR A 47 2.27 -1.11 2.80
N GLN A 48 1.44 -1.85 3.54
CA GLN A 48 1.95 -2.88 4.45
C GLN A 48 2.74 -3.94 3.67
N ASP A 49 2.24 -4.39 2.53
CA ASP A 49 2.84 -5.51 1.81
C ASP A 49 4.17 -5.13 1.17
N VAL A 50 4.25 -3.95 0.54
CA VAL A 50 5.51 -3.44 -0.01
C VAL A 50 6.54 -3.21 1.09
N VAL A 51 6.13 -2.73 2.27
CA VAL A 51 7.06 -2.53 3.39
C VAL A 51 7.45 -3.87 4.05
N ASN A 52 6.60 -4.90 4.00
CA ASN A 52 6.97 -6.27 4.40
C ASN A 52 8.03 -6.85 3.43
N GLY A 53 7.83 -6.65 2.12
CA GLY A 53 8.80 -6.99 1.08
C GLY A 53 10.13 -6.26 1.26
N LEU A 54 10.09 -4.94 1.48
CA LEU A 54 11.26 -4.12 1.81
C LEU A 54 11.94 -4.59 3.09
N GLY A 55 11.16 -4.97 4.10
CA GLY A 55 11.70 -5.50 5.35
C GLY A 55 12.43 -6.81 5.20
N THR A 56 12.13 -7.59 4.16
CA THR A 56 12.87 -8.81 3.80
C THR A 56 14.11 -8.49 2.95
N ALA A 57 13.99 -7.56 2.01
CA ALA A 57 15.06 -7.21 1.07
C ALA A 57 16.19 -6.37 1.70
N VAL A 58 15.84 -5.46 2.62
CA VAL A 58 16.81 -4.58 3.27
C VAL A 58 17.55 -5.31 4.39
N ASP A 59 18.88 -5.25 4.36
CA ASP A 59 19.79 -5.87 5.33
C ASP A 59 19.44 -7.35 5.62
N SER A 60 19.07 -8.10 4.57
CA SER A 60 18.72 -9.53 4.68
C SER A 60 17.65 -9.84 5.74
N GLY A 61 16.69 -8.93 5.95
CA GLY A 61 15.62 -9.17 6.90
C GLY A 61 15.86 -8.69 8.33
N ALA A 62 16.99 -8.02 8.63
CA ALA A 62 17.34 -7.65 10.00
C ALA A 62 16.87 -6.25 10.42
N LEU A 63 16.59 -5.35 9.47
CA LEU A 63 16.43 -3.92 9.75
C LEU A 63 14.98 -3.50 10.00
N ILE A 64 14.07 -3.73 9.05
CA ILE A 64 12.72 -3.16 9.08
C ILE A 64 11.69 -4.22 9.49
N ALA A 65 11.07 -4.06 10.66
CA ALA A 65 9.89 -4.78 11.11
C ALA A 65 8.64 -3.97 10.75
N SER A 66 7.84 -4.52 9.84
CA SER A 66 6.55 -3.97 9.45
C SER A 66 5.44 -4.87 10.00
N TYR A 67 4.62 -4.32 10.89
CA TYR A 67 3.48 -5.01 11.49
C TYR A 67 2.21 -4.63 10.73
N ASN A 68 1.44 -5.62 10.27
CA ASN A 68 0.28 -5.39 9.41
C ASN A 68 -0.85 -4.63 10.10
N ALA A 69 -1.68 -3.98 9.30
CA ALA A 69 -2.86 -3.25 9.78
C ALA A 69 -3.95 -4.18 10.34
N LEU A 70 -3.99 -5.42 9.85
CA LEU A 70 -4.93 -6.46 10.25
C LEU A 70 -4.21 -7.61 10.96
N GLY A 71 -4.95 -8.35 11.78
CA GLY A 71 -4.43 -9.46 12.59
C GLY A 71 -4.99 -9.43 14.00
N THR A 72 -4.19 -9.84 14.98
CA THR A 72 -4.55 -9.78 16.41
C THR A 72 -4.86 -8.35 16.86
N ALA A 73 -5.69 -8.19 17.90
CA ALA A 73 -6.07 -6.86 18.41
C ALA A 73 -4.88 -5.99 18.88
N THR A 74 -3.75 -6.60 19.20
CA THR A 74 -2.51 -5.91 19.60
C THR A 74 -1.32 -6.38 18.79
N VAL A 75 -0.29 -5.53 18.70
CA VAL A 75 1.04 -5.85 18.16
C VAL A 75 2.09 -5.68 19.25
N LYS A 76 3.09 -6.58 19.26
CA LYS A 76 4.24 -6.50 20.16
C LYS A 76 5.48 -6.16 19.34
N THR A 77 6.03 -4.97 19.53
CA THR A 77 7.08 -4.42 18.66
C THR A 77 8.50 -4.55 19.22
N ARG A 78 8.64 -4.95 20.49
CA ARG A 78 9.92 -5.13 21.20
C ARG A 78 9.88 -6.38 22.08
N ALA A 79 11.06 -6.90 22.43
CA ALA A 79 11.19 -8.05 23.34
C ALA A 79 10.57 -7.78 24.72
N THR A 80 10.84 -6.60 25.26
CA THR A 80 10.34 -6.13 26.56
C THR A 80 9.34 -5.00 26.35
N GLY A 81 8.17 -5.08 26.99
CA GLY A 81 7.12 -4.08 26.86
C GLY A 81 6.53 -3.98 25.45
N CYS A 82 6.09 -2.78 25.07
CA CYS A 82 5.63 -2.40 23.73
C CYS A 82 4.58 -3.31 23.09
N GLN A 83 3.57 -3.68 23.88
CA GLN A 83 2.32 -4.21 23.39
C GLN A 83 1.33 -3.04 23.20
N ILE A 84 1.02 -2.70 21.95
CA ILE A 84 0.13 -1.59 21.60
C ILE A 84 -1.10 -2.12 20.86
N ALA A 85 -2.21 -1.37 20.89
CA ALA A 85 -3.35 -1.66 20.03
C ALA A 85 -2.92 -1.64 18.56
N ARG A 86 -3.38 -2.61 17.75
CA ARG A 86 -2.99 -2.73 16.34
C ARG A 86 -3.55 -1.53 15.54
N PRO A 87 -2.68 -0.66 14.98
CA PRO A 87 -3.18 0.47 14.19
C PRO A 87 -3.64 -0.01 12.81
N ASN A 88 -4.89 0.26 12.47
CA ASN A 88 -5.45 -0.01 11.14
C ASN A 88 -5.59 1.29 10.33
N GLY A 89 -4.75 1.46 9.31
CA GLY A 89 -4.76 2.62 8.42
C GLY A 89 -3.71 3.68 8.77
N SER A 90 -3.52 4.63 7.85
CA SER A 90 -2.46 5.64 7.93
C SER A 90 -2.60 6.55 9.14
N SER A 91 -3.81 7.06 9.42
CA SER A 91 -4.04 7.98 10.54
C SER A 91 -3.86 7.28 11.89
N ALA A 92 -4.31 6.03 12.02
CA ALA A 92 -4.10 5.24 13.23
C ALA A 92 -2.60 4.98 13.48
N GLY A 93 -1.83 4.67 12.43
CA GLY A 93 -0.38 4.46 12.52
C GLY A 93 0.37 5.73 12.94
N ILE A 94 0.04 6.87 12.34
CA ILE A 94 0.63 8.16 12.68
C ILE A 94 0.29 8.52 14.14
N ASN A 95 -0.95 8.34 14.57
CA ASN A 95 -1.34 8.55 15.97
C ASN A 95 -0.57 7.65 16.94
N ALA A 96 -0.36 6.37 16.58
CA ALA A 96 0.43 5.46 17.40
C ALA A 96 1.90 5.90 17.50
N LEU A 97 2.49 6.38 16.40
CA LEU A 97 3.85 6.92 16.40
C LEU A 97 3.98 8.18 17.25
N ARG A 98 3.04 9.13 17.12
CA ARG A 98 3.00 10.33 17.97
C ARG A 98 2.93 9.98 19.45
N ASN A 99 1.99 9.12 19.83
CA ASN A 99 1.87 8.63 21.20
C ASN A 99 3.18 7.99 21.69
N ALA A 100 3.89 7.24 20.83
CA ALA A 100 5.16 6.63 21.20
C ALA A 100 6.28 7.66 21.40
N VAL A 101 6.28 8.76 20.64
CA VAL A 101 7.21 9.89 20.75
C VAL A 101 6.92 10.71 21.99
N ASP A 102 5.68 11.15 22.19
CA ASP A 102 5.26 12.02 23.31
C ASP A 102 5.52 11.37 24.67
N ASN A 103 5.29 10.05 24.73
CA ASN A 103 5.51 9.27 25.95
C ASN A 103 6.91 8.63 26.00
N ASN A 104 7.79 8.96 25.03
CA ASN A 104 9.16 8.46 24.91
C ASN A 104 9.29 6.94 25.15
N THR A 105 8.37 6.16 24.58
CA THR A 105 8.25 4.72 24.86
C THR A 105 9.27 3.87 24.10
N GLY A 106 9.79 4.39 22.98
CA GLY A 106 10.64 3.62 22.06
C GLY A 106 9.94 2.46 21.36
N CYS A 107 8.60 2.38 21.42
CA CYS A 107 7.84 1.27 20.86
C CYS A 107 7.66 1.31 19.34
N LEU A 108 7.82 2.47 18.72
CA LEU A 108 7.72 2.64 17.27
C LEU A 108 8.81 3.60 16.78
N ASP A 109 9.31 3.34 15.58
CA ASP A 109 10.32 4.16 14.92
C ASP A 109 9.77 4.87 13.70
N PHE A 110 8.77 4.27 13.05
CA PHE A 110 8.11 4.86 11.90
C PHE A 110 6.64 4.44 11.80
N ALA A 111 5.85 5.17 11.03
CA ALA A 111 4.52 4.80 10.61
C ALA A 111 4.47 4.74 9.08
N ARG A 112 3.78 3.75 8.54
CA ARG A 112 3.49 3.68 7.11
C ARG A 112 2.29 4.58 6.80
N SER A 113 2.37 5.36 5.72
CA SER A 113 1.28 6.26 5.33
C SER A 113 1.04 6.27 3.83
N SER A 114 -0.24 6.19 3.45
CA SER A 114 -0.75 6.49 2.11
C SER A 114 -1.50 7.82 2.04
N ARG A 115 -1.44 8.65 3.10
CA ARG A 115 -1.86 10.05 3.07
C ARG A 115 -0.68 11.00 3.28
N GLY A 116 -0.80 12.21 2.74
CA GLY A 116 0.11 13.32 3.06
C GLY A 116 -0.16 13.89 4.46
N VAL A 117 0.56 14.97 4.77
CA VAL A 117 0.40 15.74 6.01
C VAL A 117 -0.99 16.34 6.10
N ALA A 118 -1.68 16.14 7.22
CA ALA A 118 -2.97 16.76 7.50
C ALA A 118 -2.82 18.14 8.16
N ASP A 119 -1.78 18.32 8.98
CA ASP A 119 -1.49 19.57 9.68
C ASP A 119 -0.02 19.96 9.50
N THR A 120 0.22 21.07 8.81
CA THR A 120 1.57 21.61 8.56
C THR A 120 1.99 22.69 9.57
N SER A 121 1.20 22.93 10.61
CA SER A 121 1.52 23.92 11.65
C SER A 121 2.58 23.44 12.64
N SER A 122 2.73 22.12 12.79
CA SER A 122 3.81 21.45 13.51
C SER A 122 4.88 20.91 12.53
N THR A 123 6.02 20.48 13.08
CA THR A 123 7.08 19.78 12.35
C THR A 123 7.56 18.51 13.06
N ASP A 124 6.78 17.95 13.99
CA ASP A 124 7.24 16.85 14.85
C ASP A 124 7.47 15.54 14.08
N LEU A 125 6.75 15.34 12.98
CA LEU A 125 6.93 14.20 12.07
C LEU A 125 7.39 14.64 10.67
N THR A 126 8.09 13.74 9.97
CA THR A 126 8.55 13.90 8.59
C THR A 126 8.03 12.76 7.73
N TRP A 127 7.39 13.08 6.61
CA TRP A 127 6.87 12.14 5.62
C TRP A 127 7.94 11.91 4.56
N ILE A 128 8.58 10.75 4.60
CA ILE A 128 9.63 10.40 3.66
C ILE A 128 9.02 9.56 2.54
N PRO A 129 8.85 10.10 1.33
CA PRO A 129 8.19 9.37 0.25
C PRO A 129 9.12 8.29 -0.30
N PHE A 130 8.58 7.13 -0.67
CA PHE A 130 9.37 6.04 -1.25
C PHE A 130 8.80 5.46 -2.55
N GLY A 131 7.54 5.74 -2.87
CA GLY A 131 6.90 5.23 -4.08
C GLY A 131 5.67 6.05 -4.48
N LYS A 132 5.18 5.78 -5.68
CA LYS A 132 3.94 6.33 -6.24
C LYS A 132 2.84 5.29 -6.18
N ASP A 133 1.67 5.72 -5.74
CA ASP A 133 0.41 4.98 -5.83
C ASP A 133 -0.60 5.80 -6.64
N ALA A 134 -1.68 5.15 -7.07
CA ALA A 134 -2.88 5.80 -7.55
C ALA A 134 -4.11 5.19 -6.89
N VAL A 135 -5.17 5.97 -6.74
CA VAL A 135 -6.45 5.48 -6.21
C VAL A 135 -7.53 5.73 -7.24
N THR A 136 -8.12 4.65 -7.73
CA THR A 136 -9.28 4.69 -8.62
C THR A 136 -10.50 4.10 -7.91
N PHE A 137 -11.62 3.96 -8.60
CA PHE A 137 -12.75 3.17 -8.13
C PHE A 137 -12.71 1.75 -8.71
N ALA A 138 -13.23 0.79 -7.97
CA ALA A 138 -13.46 -0.58 -8.41
C ALA A 138 -14.97 -0.85 -8.39
N VAL A 139 -15.41 -1.67 -9.35
CA VAL A 139 -16.76 -2.25 -9.41
C VAL A 139 -16.63 -3.74 -9.66
N ARG A 140 -17.72 -4.49 -9.51
CA ARG A 140 -17.72 -5.91 -9.92
C ARG A 140 -17.59 -6.07 -11.43
N SER A 141 -16.84 -7.07 -11.86
CA SER A 141 -16.66 -7.42 -13.27
C SER A 141 -17.96 -7.80 -13.97
N ASP A 142 -18.87 -8.46 -13.26
CA ASP A 142 -20.18 -8.95 -13.72
C ASP A 142 -21.32 -7.92 -13.56
N SER A 143 -21.04 -6.74 -13.00
CA SER A 143 -22.01 -5.64 -12.91
C SER A 143 -22.16 -4.88 -14.23
N ALA A 144 -23.36 -4.34 -14.47
CA ALA A 144 -23.64 -3.40 -15.56
C ALA A 144 -23.20 -1.95 -15.27
N LEU A 145 -22.63 -1.67 -14.09
CA LEU A 145 -22.07 -0.36 -13.76
C LEU A 145 -20.96 0.04 -14.76
N PRO A 146 -20.88 1.32 -15.16
CA PRO A 146 -19.82 1.79 -16.05
C PRO A 146 -18.44 1.64 -15.41
N LYS A 147 -17.48 1.10 -16.16
CA LYS A 147 -16.06 1.02 -15.79
C LYS A 147 -15.28 2.27 -16.23
N ALA A 148 -15.97 3.28 -16.75
CA ALA A 148 -15.44 4.58 -17.09
C ALA A 148 -16.36 5.65 -16.55
N LEU A 149 -15.86 6.42 -15.58
CA LEU A 149 -16.60 7.51 -14.95
C LEU A 149 -15.79 8.80 -15.03
N THR A 150 -16.48 9.92 -15.04
CA THR A 150 -15.86 11.23 -14.82
C THR A 150 -15.70 11.49 -13.32
N LYS A 151 -14.80 12.40 -12.95
CA LYS A 151 -14.72 12.91 -11.58
C LYS A 151 -16.09 13.43 -11.10
N ALA A 152 -16.82 14.17 -11.94
CA ALA A 152 -18.13 14.70 -11.59
C ALA A 152 -19.15 13.60 -11.26
N GLN A 153 -19.18 12.51 -12.04
CA GLN A 153 -20.04 11.36 -11.73
C GLN A 153 -19.65 10.69 -10.41
N LEU A 154 -18.35 10.53 -10.12
CA LEU A 154 -17.91 10.03 -8.82
C LEU A 154 -18.35 10.94 -7.68
N VAL A 155 -18.25 12.27 -7.83
CA VAL A 155 -18.78 13.21 -6.83
C VAL A 155 -20.28 12.99 -6.62
N SER A 156 -21.07 12.88 -7.69
CA SER A 156 -22.52 12.66 -7.58
C SER A 156 -22.88 11.32 -6.94
N VAL A 157 -22.09 10.26 -7.17
CA VAL A 157 -22.23 8.95 -6.52
C VAL A 157 -21.97 9.06 -5.02
N TYR A 158 -20.81 9.62 -4.62
CA TYR A 158 -20.40 9.70 -3.21
C TYR A 158 -21.08 10.82 -2.41
N THR A 159 -21.83 11.70 -3.07
CA THR A 159 -22.75 12.65 -2.42
C THR A 159 -24.21 12.21 -2.49
N CYS A 160 -24.47 10.98 -2.98
CA CYS A 160 -25.80 10.37 -3.10
C CYS A 160 -26.78 11.14 -4.00
N GLN A 161 -26.29 12.02 -4.87
CA GLN A 161 -27.12 12.69 -5.89
C GLN A 161 -27.47 11.75 -7.03
N THR A 162 -26.56 10.85 -7.38
CA THR A 162 -26.80 9.76 -8.34
C THR A 162 -26.96 8.47 -7.55
N THR A 163 -28.13 7.86 -7.63
CA THR A 163 -28.48 6.62 -6.92
C THR A 163 -28.58 5.41 -7.85
N SER A 164 -28.45 5.61 -9.17
CA SER A 164 -28.36 4.52 -10.14
C SER A 164 -27.52 4.91 -11.36
N LEU A 165 -26.86 3.91 -11.96
CA LEU A 165 -26.15 4.04 -13.24
C LEU A 165 -26.41 2.78 -14.08
N ASN A 166 -26.68 2.93 -15.37
CA ASN A 166 -27.01 1.82 -16.28
C ASN A 166 -28.11 0.88 -15.74
N GLY A 167 -29.11 1.42 -15.03
CA GLY A 167 -30.21 0.65 -14.47
C GLY A 167 -29.87 -0.15 -13.21
N VAL A 168 -28.65 -0.02 -12.68
CA VAL A 168 -28.21 -0.64 -11.42
C VAL A 168 -28.28 0.39 -10.31
N ALA A 169 -28.93 0.05 -9.19
CA ALA A 169 -28.91 0.87 -7.98
C ALA A 169 -27.49 0.90 -7.40
N LEU A 170 -27.01 2.09 -7.02
CA LEU A 170 -25.66 2.26 -6.48
C LEU A 170 -25.63 1.99 -4.98
N THR A 171 -24.59 1.28 -4.55
CA THR A 171 -24.23 1.03 -3.15
C THR A 171 -22.77 1.47 -2.97
N PRO A 172 -22.52 2.79 -2.84
CA PRO A 172 -21.16 3.29 -2.72
C PRO A 172 -20.54 2.85 -1.39
N LEU A 173 -19.28 2.45 -1.45
CA LEU A 173 -18.51 1.96 -0.31
C LEU A 173 -17.30 2.87 -0.10
N LEU A 174 -16.95 3.09 1.16
CA LEU A 174 -15.69 3.71 1.59
C LEU A 174 -15.04 2.85 2.67
N PRO A 175 -13.71 2.87 2.77
CA PRO A 175 -13.07 2.23 3.89
C PRO A 175 -13.38 2.87 5.24
N GLN A 176 -13.03 2.16 6.31
CA GLN A 176 -13.18 2.63 7.69
C GLN A 176 -12.56 4.01 7.94
N SER A 177 -13.08 4.74 8.93
CA SER A 177 -12.52 6.01 9.39
C SER A 177 -11.03 5.88 9.75
N GLY A 178 -10.23 6.89 9.37
CA GLY A 178 -8.77 6.87 9.54
C GLY A 178 -8.00 6.20 8.40
N SER A 179 -8.70 5.65 7.40
CA SER A 179 -8.14 5.12 6.16
C SER A 179 -7.39 6.18 5.35
N GLY A 180 -6.19 5.84 4.89
CA GLY A 180 -5.43 6.73 4.01
C GLY A 180 -6.02 6.81 2.60
N THR A 181 -6.55 5.70 2.09
CA THR A 181 -7.22 5.64 0.77
C THR A 181 -8.51 6.44 0.76
N ARG A 182 -9.33 6.33 1.81
CA ARG A 182 -10.53 7.14 1.99
C ARG A 182 -10.21 8.63 1.97
N SER A 183 -9.33 9.10 2.86
CA SER A 183 -9.03 10.53 2.96
C SER A 183 -8.45 11.09 1.66
N PHE A 184 -7.58 10.34 0.97
CA PHE A 184 -7.06 10.75 -0.32
C PHE A 184 -8.16 10.81 -1.40
N PHE A 185 -8.95 9.75 -1.53
CA PHE A 185 -10.00 9.67 -2.55
C PHE A 185 -11.05 10.76 -2.38
N LEU A 186 -11.53 10.98 -1.16
CA LEU A 186 -12.46 12.08 -0.84
C LEU A 186 -11.85 13.44 -1.22
N GLY A 187 -10.58 13.67 -0.87
CA GLY A 187 -9.86 14.88 -1.27
C GLY A 187 -9.80 15.09 -2.80
N GLN A 188 -9.58 14.02 -3.56
CA GLN A 188 -9.62 14.07 -5.03
C GLN A 188 -11.01 14.42 -5.57
N LEU A 189 -12.08 14.05 -4.85
CA LEU A 189 -13.46 14.41 -5.17
C LEU A 189 -13.85 15.82 -4.68
N GLY A 190 -12.99 16.51 -3.90
CA GLY A 190 -13.33 17.77 -3.26
C GLY A 190 -14.29 17.60 -2.07
N LEU A 191 -14.31 16.40 -1.49
CA LEU A 191 -15.08 16.04 -0.31
C LEU A 191 -14.16 15.92 0.91
N THR A 192 -14.75 15.88 2.10
CA THR A 192 -14.09 15.65 3.37
C THR A 192 -14.74 14.46 4.08
N GLU A 193 -14.15 14.05 5.21
CA GLU A 193 -14.70 13.03 6.10
C GLU A 193 -16.11 13.35 6.63
N SER A 194 -16.60 14.59 6.46
CA SER A 194 -17.91 15.04 6.93
C SER A 194 -18.89 15.43 5.82
N THR A 195 -18.52 15.29 4.53
CA THR A 195 -19.34 15.78 3.41
C THR A 195 -19.77 14.73 2.38
N PHE A 196 -19.35 13.47 2.52
CA PHE A 196 -19.94 12.39 1.71
C PHE A 196 -21.38 12.08 2.19
N GLY A 197 -22.20 11.52 1.30
CA GLY A 197 -23.63 11.32 1.56
C GLY A 197 -23.94 10.07 2.40
N SER A 198 -25.13 10.04 2.99
CA SER A 198 -25.56 8.98 3.92
C SER A 198 -25.86 7.62 3.28
N CYS A 199 -25.87 7.52 1.94
CA CYS A 199 -26.00 6.26 1.22
C CYS A 199 -24.70 5.45 1.17
N VAL A 200 -23.57 6.05 1.59
CA VAL A 200 -22.25 5.42 1.55
C VAL A 200 -22.08 4.53 2.78
N ASP A 201 -21.78 3.24 2.58
CA ASP A 201 -21.28 2.38 3.65
C ASP A 201 -19.77 2.62 3.81
N ASP A 202 -19.38 3.17 4.95
CA ASP A 202 -18.01 3.60 5.22
C ASP A 202 -17.25 2.65 6.16
N THR A 203 -17.63 1.37 6.18
CA THR A 203 -17.12 0.35 7.12
C THR A 203 -16.27 -0.75 6.48
N VAL A 204 -16.13 -0.76 5.15
CA VAL A 204 -15.40 -1.82 4.45
C VAL A 204 -13.89 -1.73 4.70
N GLN A 205 -13.17 -2.83 4.51
CA GLN A 205 -11.70 -2.79 4.59
C GLN A 205 -11.09 -2.27 3.28
N GLU A 206 -10.06 -1.44 3.39
CA GLU A 206 -9.33 -0.97 2.20
C GLU A 206 -8.78 -2.17 1.42
N HIS A 207 -8.77 -2.04 0.10
CA HIS A 207 -8.13 -3.00 -0.82
C HIS A 207 -8.66 -4.44 -0.70
N ASN A 208 -9.88 -4.62 -0.17
CA ASN A 208 -10.58 -5.89 -0.20
C ASN A 208 -11.72 -5.82 -1.24
N GLY A 209 -11.46 -6.39 -2.41
CA GLY A 209 -12.43 -6.47 -3.51
C GLY A 209 -13.55 -7.49 -3.27
N GLU A 210 -13.41 -8.37 -2.29
CA GLU A 210 -14.46 -9.32 -1.88
C GLU A 210 -15.65 -8.62 -1.21
N ALA A 211 -15.44 -7.39 -0.70
CA ALA A 211 -16.50 -6.54 -0.16
C ALA A 211 -17.47 -6.01 -1.24
N LEU A 212 -17.13 -6.18 -2.52
CA LEU A 212 -18.03 -5.85 -3.65
C LEU A 212 -18.90 -7.07 -3.93
N ASP A 213 -19.91 -7.30 -3.10
CA ASP A 213 -20.79 -8.47 -3.12
C ASP A 213 -22.12 -8.25 -3.87
N SER A 214 -22.45 -7.01 -4.20
CA SER A 214 -23.67 -6.59 -4.89
C SER A 214 -23.37 -5.88 -6.21
N ALA A 215 -24.27 -5.98 -7.19
CA ALA A 215 -24.08 -5.36 -8.50
C ALA A 215 -23.91 -3.83 -8.43
N GLY A 216 -24.41 -3.18 -7.37
CA GLY A 216 -24.33 -1.74 -7.15
C GLY A 216 -23.02 -1.25 -6.58
N ASP A 217 -22.14 -2.16 -6.14
CA ASP A 217 -21.01 -1.78 -5.32
C ASP A 217 -19.94 -1.03 -6.11
N ILE A 218 -19.50 0.07 -5.52
CA ILE A 218 -18.41 0.90 -6.02
C ILE A 218 -17.57 1.38 -4.86
N ALA A 219 -16.27 1.07 -4.86
CA ALA A 219 -15.36 1.37 -3.76
C ALA A 219 -14.06 1.99 -4.28
N PRO A 220 -13.39 2.91 -3.55
CA PRO A 220 -12.04 3.32 -3.89
C PRO A 220 -11.07 2.15 -3.67
N TYR A 221 -10.05 2.06 -4.53
CA TYR A 221 -9.08 0.96 -4.51
C TYR A 221 -7.69 1.49 -4.90
N SER A 222 -6.65 1.16 -4.12
CA SER A 222 -5.26 1.46 -4.51
C SER A 222 -4.83 0.60 -5.69
N VAL A 223 -4.41 1.24 -6.76
CA VAL A 223 -3.95 0.56 -7.97
C VAL A 223 -2.70 -0.26 -7.67
N ALA A 224 -1.78 0.24 -6.84
CA ALA A 224 -0.60 -0.51 -6.44
C ALA A 224 -0.98 -1.80 -5.67
N GLN A 225 -1.94 -1.72 -4.74
CA GLN A 225 -2.44 -2.90 -4.04
C GLN A 225 -3.13 -3.91 -4.96
N TYR A 226 -3.92 -3.44 -5.93
CA TYR A 226 -4.53 -4.32 -6.93
C TYR A 226 -3.46 -5.06 -7.75
N ILE A 227 -2.36 -4.38 -8.10
CA ILE A 227 -1.24 -4.98 -8.82
C ILE A 227 -0.49 -5.96 -7.91
N ALA A 228 -0.19 -5.58 -6.66
CA ALA A 228 0.45 -6.48 -5.70
C ALA A 228 -0.35 -7.77 -5.52
N GLN A 229 -1.68 -7.67 -5.33
CA GLN A 229 -2.57 -8.82 -5.22
C GLN A 229 -2.62 -9.66 -6.49
N SER A 230 -2.47 -9.04 -7.66
CA SER A 230 -2.36 -9.78 -8.93
C SER A 230 -1.00 -10.45 -9.14
N ASN A 231 0.07 -9.90 -8.57
CA ASN A 231 1.43 -10.41 -8.70
C ASN A 231 1.77 -11.45 -7.61
N GLU A 232 1.01 -11.47 -6.51
CA GLU A 232 1.18 -12.33 -5.34
C GLU A 232 2.64 -12.40 -4.80
N PRO A 233 3.36 -11.28 -4.64
CA PRO A 233 4.74 -11.34 -4.13
C PRO A 233 4.77 -11.62 -2.63
N GLY A 234 5.56 -12.61 -2.22
CA GLY A 234 5.67 -13.00 -0.81
C GLY A 234 4.37 -13.60 -0.30
N ASP A 235 3.81 -13.05 0.78
CA ASP A 235 2.56 -13.52 1.41
C ASP A 235 1.36 -12.62 1.07
N VAL A 236 1.43 -11.85 -0.02
CA VAL A 236 0.29 -11.04 -0.47
C VAL A 236 -0.85 -11.98 -0.83
N VAL A 237 -1.98 -11.81 -0.15
CA VAL A 237 -3.20 -12.55 -0.41
C VAL A 237 -4.00 -11.82 -1.48
N ASP A 238 -4.34 -12.51 -2.57
CA ASP A 238 -5.29 -11.96 -3.55
C ASP A 238 -6.69 -11.89 -2.95
N ARG A 239 -7.18 -10.67 -2.74
CA ARG A 239 -8.52 -10.35 -2.25
C ARG A 239 -9.28 -9.49 -3.26
N ARG A 240 -8.88 -9.51 -4.53
CA ARG A 240 -9.55 -8.71 -5.55
C ARG A 240 -10.96 -9.25 -5.83
N GLY A 241 -11.21 -10.53 -5.58
CA GLY A 241 -12.50 -11.15 -5.86
C GLY A 241 -12.95 -10.87 -7.30
N ALA A 242 -14.21 -10.48 -7.49
CA ALA A 242 -14.74 -10.11 -8.79
C ALA A 242 -14.39 -8.66 -9.22
N SER A 243 -13.61 -7.91 -8.43
CA SER A 243 -13.38 -6.49 -8.65
C SER A 243 -12.53 -6.20 -9.89
N VAL A 244 -12.91 -5.15 -10.61
CA VAL A 244 -12.13 -4.57 -11.71
C VAL A 244 -12.03 -3.07 -11.52
N LEU A 245 -10.85 -2.53 -11.82
CA LEU A 245 -10.56 -1.11 -11.70
C LEU A 245 -11.19 -0.32 -12.84
N GLY A 246 -11.83 0.80 -12.51
CA GLY A 246 -12.39 1.75 -13.47
C GLY A 246 -11.40 2.84 -13.89
N SER A 247 -11.65 3.45 -15.06
CA SER A 247 -10.95 4.64 -15.54
C SER A 247 -11.66 5.92 -15.08
N VAL A 248 -10.89 6.97 -14.80
CA VAL A 248 -11.41 8.29 -14.44
C VAL A 248 -11.07 9.31 -15.50
N ASN A 249 -12.06 10.05 -15.99
CA ASN A 249 -11.89 11.05 -17.06
C ASN A 249 -11.20 10.48 -18.31
N GLY A 250 -11.48 9.22 -18.66
CA GLY A 250 -10.88 8.54 -19.81
C GLY A 250 -9.44 8.07 -19.61
N VAL A 251 -8.85 8.27 -18.42
CA VAL A 251 -7.49 7.80 -18.11
C VAL A 251 -7.58 6.46 -17.37
N ALA A 252 -6.94 5.42 -17.91
CA ALA A 252 -6.89 4.11 -17.27
C ALA A 252 -5.91 4.12 -16.07
N PRO A 253 -6.22 3.42 -14.96
CA PRO A 253 -5.36 3.38 -13.77
C PRO A 253 -4.08 2.54 -13.98
N ARG A 254 -4.07 1.64 -14.97
CA ARG A 254 -2.95 0.77 -15.29
C ARG A 254 -2.55 0.92 -16.75
N ASN A 255 -1.27 0.69 -17.02
CA ASN A 255 -0.73 0.56 -18.36
C ASN A 255 -1.14 -0.78 -18.98
N ALA A 256 -0.92 -0.94 -20.29
CA ALA A 256 -1.26 -2.16 -21.02
C ALA A 256 -0.47 -3.39 -20.56
N ASP A 257 0.73 -3.19 -20.02
CA ASP A 257 1.58 -4.23 -19.42
C ASP A 257 1.18 -4.58 -17.97
N GLY A 258 0.12 -3.97 -17.44
CA GLY A 258 -0.40 -4.21 -16.10
C GLY A 258 0.25 -3.38 -15.00
N THR A 259 1.29 -2.57 -15.29
CA THR A 259 1.92 -1.71 -14.27
C THR A 259 1.05 -0.50 -13.94
N LEU A 260 1.40 0.20 -12.85
CA LEU A 260 0.77 1.45 -12.47
C LEU A 260 0.90 2.50 -13.59
N ASN A 261 -0.20 3.15 -13.95
CA ASN A 261 -0.15 4.36 -14.76
C ASN A 261 0.11 5.56 -13.84
N THR A 262 1.36 6.01 -13.75
CA THR A 262 1.74 7.15 -12.90
C THR A 262 1.19 8.49 -13.38
N ALA A 263 0.63 8.56 -14.60
CA ALA A 263 -0.08 9.73 -15.11
C ALA A 263 -1.59 9.72 -14.78
N PHE A 264 -2.09 8.70 -14.08
CA PHE A 264 -3.48 8.67 -13.62
C PHE A 264 -3.77 9.91 -12.72
N PRO A 265 -4.92 10.60 -12.91
CA PRO A 265 -5.15 11.90 -12.27
C PRO A 265 -5.21 11.83 -10.74
N PHE A 266 -5.64 10.72 -10.15
CA PHE A 266 -5.70 10.54 -8.70
C PHE A 266 -4.48 9.74 -8.21
N ASN A 267 -3.30 10.30 -8.38
CA ASN A 267 -2.05 9.72 -7.91
C ASN A 267 -1.51 10.42 -6.65
N ARG A 268 -0.74 9.68 -5.86
CA ARG A 268 -0.15 10.13 -4.58
C ARG A 268 1.20 9.50 -4.36
N ASP A 269 2.08 10.21 -3.68
CA ASP A 269 3.24 9.58 -3.06
C ASP A 269 2.79 8.83 -1.81
N VAL A 270 3.52 7.76 -1.48
CA VAL A 270 3.37 7.01 -0.23
C VAL A 270 4.65 7.10 0.59
N TYR A 271 4.50 7.01 1.92
CA TYR A 271 5.52 7.50 2.85
C TYR A 271 5.83 6.49 3.96
N ASN A 272 7.10 6.51 4.39
CA ASN A 272 7.48 6.12 5.73
C ASN A 272 7.59 7.42 6.55
N VAL A 273 6.77 7.55 7.59
CA VAL A 273 6.72 8.72 8.47
C VAL A 273 7.59 8.45 9.67
N VAL A 274 8.53 9.35 9.97
CA VAL A 274 9.47 9.23 11.10
C VAL A 274 9.39 10.47 11.99
N PRO A 275 9.77 10.38 13.28
CA PRO A 275 9.94 11.57 14.10
C PRO A 275 11.03 12.46 13.51
N THR A 276 10.73 13.75 13.30
CA THR A 276 11.67 14.71 12.69
C THR A 276 12.97 14.81 13.49
N ALA A 277 12.88 14.75 14.82
CA ALA A 277 14.03 14.75 15.71
C ALA A 277 14.98 13.56 15.50
N LYS A 278 14.53 12.48 14.85
CA LYS A 278 15.32 11.28 14.56
C LYS A 278 15.88 11.24 13.12
N LEU A 279 15.72 12.29 12.31
CA LEU A 279 16.26 12.30 10.94
C LEU A 279 17.79 12.15 10.87
N THR A 280 18.50 12.52 11.94
CA THR A 280 19.96 12.37 12.05
C THR A 280 20.40 11.09 12.76
N ASP A 281 19.45 10.27 13.26
CA ASP A 281 19.78 8.94 13.76
C ASP A 281 20.39 8.11 12.62
N PRO A 282 21.59 7.53 12.77
CA PRO A 282 22.28 6.86 11.67
C PRO A 282 21.47 5.71 11.05
N THR A 283 20.67 5.02 11.86
CA THR A 283 19.85 3.89 11.41
C THR A 283 18.67 4.38 10.58
N ILE A 284 17.91 5.38 11.07
CA ILE A 284 16.80 5.98 10.33
C ILE A 284 17.30 6.66 9.06
N ALA A 285 18.38 7.44 9.14
CA ALA A 285 18.95 8.14 8.02
C ALA A 285 19.36 7.16 6.90
N ALA A 286 20.13 6.12 7.23
CA ALA A 286 20.55 5.11 6.26
C ALA A 286 19.36 4.34 5.65
N THR A 287 18.29 4.13 6.44
CA THR A 287 17.13 3.35 5.99
C THR A 287 16.25 4.13 5.02
N PHE A 288 15.91 5.38 5.37
CA PHE A 288 14.85 6.14 4.69
C PHE A 288 15.31 7.43 4.02
N VAL A 289 16.37 8.10 4.52
CA VAL A 289 16.68 9.49 4.13
C VAL A 289 17.59 9.55 2.91
N GLY A 290 17.19 10.36 1.94
CA GLY A 290 17.91 10.60 0.69
C GLY A 290 17.67 9.54 -0.38
N SER A 291 17.99 9.89 -1.62
CA SER A 291 17.80 9.02 -2.79
C SER A 291 18.68 7.76 -2.77
N SER A 292 19.75 7.77 -1.98
CA SER A 292 20.64 6.62 -1.75
C SER A 292 20.27 5.80 -0.52
N SER A 293 19.13 6.07 0.13
CA SER A 293 18.67 5.27 1.27
C SER A 293 18.45 3.81 0.90
N LYS A 294 18.53 2.92 1.89
CA LYS A 294 18.33 1.48 1.67
C LYS A 294 16.96 1.18 1.06
N VAL A 295 15.92 1.91 1.44
CA VAL A 295 14.58 1.76 0.85
C VAL A 295 14.55 2.24 -0.61
N CYS A 296 15.13 3.41 -0.91
CA CYS A 296 15.13 3.93 -2.28
C CYS A 296 15.96 3.09 -3.25
N ALA A 297 16.98 2.38 -2.75
CA ALA A 297 17.75 1.42 -3.54
C ALA A 297 16.92 0.18 -3.97
N GLN A 298 15.78 -0.11 -3.33
CA GLN A 298 14.93 -1.28 -3.60
C GLN A 298 13.81 -0.99 -4.60
N SER A 299 14.11 -0.24 -5.68
CA SER A 299 13.12 0.12 -6.71
C SER A 299 12.48 -1.10 -7.37
N GLY A 300 13.23 -2.20 -7.54
CA GLY A 300 12.69 -3.47 -8.04
C GLY A 300 11.63 -4.09 -7.13
N VAL A 301 11.85 -4.07 -5.81
CA VAL A 301 10.86 -4.54 -4.83
C VAL A 301 9.62 -3.64 -4.89
N ILE A 302 9.82 -2.31 -4.85
CA ILE A 302 8.72 -1.33 -4.92
C ILE A 302 7.85 -1.57 -6.17
N ALA A 303 8.47 -1.79 -7.33
CA ALA A 303 7.78 -2.08 -8.57
C ALA A 303 7.05 -3.44 -8.57
N THR A 304 7.65 -4.49 -8.01
CA THR A 304 7.02 -5.82 -7.87
C THR A 304 5.71 -5.75 -7.08
N TYR A 305 5.66 -4.90 -6.06
CA TYR A 305 4.44 -4.62 -5.28
C TYR A 305 3.53 -3.56 -5.92
N GLY A 306 3.72 -3.24 -7.20
CA GLY A 306 2.81 -2.42 -7.99
C GLY A 306 2.98 -0.90 -7.84
N PHE A 307 3.94 -0.43 -7.05
CA PHE A 307 4.19 1.01 -6.87
C PHE A 307 5.10 1.55 -7.97
N GLY A 308 4.85 2.80 -8.37
CA GLY A 308 5.71 3.52 -9.30
C GLY A 308 6.94 4.11 -8.60
N THR A 309 8.03 4.32 -9.34
CA THR A 309 9.19 5.07 -8.85
C THR A 309 8.90 6.57 -8.78
N ILE A 310 9.56 7.27 -7.85
CA ILE A 310 9.43 8.73 -7.69
C ILE A 310 10.81 9.40 -7.66
N ALA A 311 10.90 10.60 -8.23
CA ALA A 311 12.13 11.39 -8.20
C ALA A 311 12.49 11.87 -6.78
N GLY A 312 11.47 12.13 -5.96
CA GLY A 312 11.62 12.61 -4.58
C GLY A 312 11.89 11.53 -3.53
N CYS A 313 12.23 10.29 -3.92
CA CYS A 313 12.44 9.20 -2.97
C CYS A 313 13.44 9.59 -1.87
N GLY A 314 13.04 9.40 -0.61
CA GLY A 314 13.88 9.72 0.55
C GLY A 314 13.90 11.20 0.94
N SER A 315 13.12 12.06 0.28
CA SER A 315 13.03 13.49 0.63
C SER A 315 12.51 13.72 2.05
N THR A 316 13.07 14.70 2.74
CA THR A 316 12.64 15.11 4.09
C THR A 316 11.93 16.47 4.10
N ALA A 317 11.48 16.93 2.93
CA ALA A 317 10.91 18.26 2.75
C ALA A 317 9.50 18.38 3.36
N LEU A 318 8.77 17.27 3.45
CA LEU A 318 7.40 17.26 3.96
C LEU A 318 7.39 16.95 5.45
N ARG A 319 6.99 17.93 6.27
CA ARG A 319 6.92 17.85 7.73
C ARG A 319 5.57 18.35 8.23
N GLY A 320 5.15 17.86 9.39
CA GLY A 320 3.83 18.13 9.92
C GLY A 320 3.52 17.39 11.22
N GLU A 321 2.31 17.63 11.70
CA GLU A 321 1.57 17.00 12.81
C GLU A 321 2.34 16.86 14.12
N SER A 322 1.76 17.43 15.18
CA SER A 322 2.20 17.24 16.57
C SER A 322 1.60 16.01 17.20
#